data_AF-A0A9E4CPV2-F1
#
_entry.id   AF-A0A9E4CPV2-F1
#
_cell.length_a   1.000
_cell.length_b   1.000
_cell.length_c   1.000
_cell.angle_alpha   90.00
_cell.angle_beta   90.00
_cell.angle_gamma   90.00
#
_symmetry.space_group_name_H-M   'P 1'
#
loop_
_entity.id
_entity.type
_entity.pdbx_description
1 polymer ?
#
loop_
_entity_poly.entity_id
_entity_poly.type
_entity_poly.pdbx_seq_one_letter_code
_entity_poly.pdbx_strand_id
1 'polypeptide(L)'
;MKLPDGDDRMREIAAAIQEGASAYLRRQYTTIAAVGVVVALIVGFAIDWYTAIGFVIGGVLSGAAGFVGMTVSVRVNVRTAEAAKKGLAAGLSTAFRGGAVTGLLVVGFGLLGVAGYYAILTNLVDLDLAKETDLEHIKNGLIGVGFGGSLISVFARLGGGIFTK
;
A
#
# COMPACT_ATOMS: atom_id res chain seq x y z
N MET A 1 16.94 3.28 -11.56
CA MET A 1 16.72 2.01 -12.30
C MET A 1 17.59 2.04 -13.56
N LYS A 2 18.74 1.34 -13.58
CA LYS A 2 19.75 1.41 -14.67
C LYS A 2 20.09 0.04 -15.31
N LEU A 3 19.30 -1.00 -15.05
CA LEU A 3 19.53 -2.33 -15.63
C LEU A 3 18.80 -2.44 -16.99
N PRO A 4 19.40 -3.07 -18.01
CA PRO A 4 18.76 -3.26 -19.30
C PRO A 4 17.54 -4.19 -19.17
N ASP A 5 16.50 -3.89 -19.94
CA ASP A 5 15.21 -4.59 -19.87
C ASP A 5 15.17 -5.86 -20.74
N GLY A 6 16.32 -6.49 -21.00
CA GLY A 6 16.45 -7.73 -21.78
C GLY A 6 16.27 -7.55 -23.30
N ASP A 7 16.12 -8.68 -23.99
CA ASP A 7 15.87 -8.73 -25.45
C ASP A 7 14.45 -8.25 -25.83
N ASP A 8 14.21 -8.06 -27.13
CA ASP A 8 12.93 -7.52 -27.62
C ASP A 8 11.72 -8.41 -27.23
N ARG A 9 11.92 -9.73 -27.18
CA ARG A 9 10.87 -10.68 -26.77
C ARG A 9 10.57 -10.57 -25.28
N MET A 10 11.58 -10.40 -24.45
CA MET A 10 11.42 -10.15 -23.01
C MET A 10 10.66 -8.85 -22.75
N ARG A 11 10.94 -7.79 -23.52
CA ARG A 11 10.24 -6.51 -23.42
C ARG A 11 8.77 -6.60 -23.82
N GLU A 12 8.47 -7.33 -24.89
CA GLU A 12 7.09 -7.57 -25.35
C GLU A 12 6.25 -8.29 -24.28
N ILE A 13 6.79 -9.37 -23.70
CA ILE A 13 6.11 -10.12 -22.62
C ILE A 13 5.94 -9.24 -21.38
N ALA A 14 6.98 -8.49 -21.00
CA ALA A 14 6.91 -7.59 -19.85
C ALA A 14 5.85 -6.50 -20.03
N ALA A 15 5.68 -5.98 -21.26
CA ALA A 15 4.64 -4.99 -21.56
C ALA A 15 3.23 -5.58 -21.39
N ALA A 16 2.98 -6.79 -21.90
CA ALA A 16 1.70 -7.47 -21.73
C ALA A 16 1.37 -7.73 -20.25
N ILE A 17 2.36 -8.14 -19.43
CA ILE A 17 2.17 -8.32 -17.98
C ILE A 17 1.89 -6.98 -17.30
N GLN A 18 2.59 -5.90 -17.67
CA GLN A 18 2.34 -4.56 -17.11
C GLN A 18 0.94 -4.08 -17.42
N GLU A 19 0.47 -4.27 -18.65
CA GLU A 19 -0.88 -3.90 -19.06
C GLU A 19 -1.92 -4.66 -18.23
N GLY A 20 -1.82 -5.99 -18.16
CA GLY A 20 -2.75 -6.82 -17.36
C GLY A 20 -2.74 -6.46 -15.87
N ALA A 21 -1.57 -6.29 -15.28
CA ALA A 21 -1.43 -5.89 -13.87
C ALA A 21 -2.06 -4.51 -13.62
N SER A 22 -1.85 -3.54 -14.53
CA SER A 22 -2.41 -2.20 -14.39
C SER A 22 -3.94 -2.17 -14.53
N ALA A 23 -4.50 -2.96 -15.45
CA ALA A 23 -5.94 -3.09 -15.64
C ALA A 23 -6.60 -3.73 -14.40
N TYR A 24 -5.98 -4.80 -13.89
CA TYR A 24 -6.41 -5.46 -12.66
C TYR A 24 -6.40 -4.51 -11.46
N LEU A 25 -5.29 -3.81 -11.22
CA LEU A 25 -5.16 -2.85 -10.12
C LEU A 25 -6.22 -1.76 -10.18
N ARG A 26 -6.44 -1.17 -11.35
CA ARG A 26 -7.47 -0.14 -11.54
C ARG A 26 -8.84 -0.68 -11.12
N ARG A 27 -9.23 -1.84 -11.62
CA ARG A 27 -10.55 -2.43 -11.32
C ARG A 27 -10.71 -2.74 -9.83
N GLN A 28 -9.70 -3.36 -9.23
CA GLN A 28 -9.70 -3.72 -7.82
C GLN A 28 -9.76 -2.47 -6.94
N TYR A 29 -8.89 -1.50 -7.17
CA TYR A 29 -8.81 -0.29 -6.34
C TYR A 29 -10.03 0.61 -6.47
N THR A 30 -10.63 0.72 -7.67
CA THR A 30 -11.90 1.46 -7.81
C THR A 30 -13.01 0.83 -6.97
N THR A 31 -13.07 -0.50 -6.91
CA THR A 31 -14.09 -1.21 -6.12
C THR A 31 -13.82 -1.05 -4.62
N ILE A 32 -12.57 -1.22 -4.21
CA ILE A 32 -12.16 -1.03 -2.81
C ILE A 32 -12.39 0.42 -2.37
N ALA A 33 -12.12 1.41 -3.22
CA ALA A 33 -12.35 2.82 -2.90
C ALA A 33 -13.84 3.10 -2.64
N ALA A 34 -14.74 2.53 -3.46
CA ALA A 34 -16.18 2.67 -3.23
C ALA A 34 -16.61 2.08 -1.88
N VAL A 35 -16.16 0.87 -1.55
CA VAL A 35 -16.42 0.24 -0.24
C VAL A 35 -15.80 1.06 0.90
N GLY A 36 -14.57 1.56 0.70
CA GLY A 36 -13.86 2.38 1.66
C GLY A 36 -14.61 3.67 2.00
N VAL A 37 -15.20 4.35 1.02
CA VAL A 37 -16.03 5.54 1.27
C VAL A 37 -17.25 5.21 2.13
N VAL A 38 -17.95 4.11 1.81
CA VAL A 38 -19.12 3.68 2.61
C VAL A 38 -18.72 3.38 4.05
N VAL A 39 -17.62 2.63 4.25
CA VAL A 39 -17.12 2.29 5.59
C VAL A 39 -16.65 3.56 6.33
N ALA A 40 -15.96 4.49 5.66
CA ALA A 40 -15.51 5.74 6.26
C ALA A 40 -16.69 6.58 6.78
N LEU A 41 -17.79 6.67 6.01
CA LEU A 41 -19.00 7.37 6.44
C LEU A 41 -19.64 6.68 7.66
N ILE A 42 -19.74 5.35 7.64
CA ILE A 42 -20.27 4.59 8.78
C ILE A 42 -19.43 4.84 10.03
N VAL A 43 -18.11 4.75 9.92
CA VAL A 43 -17.19 5.02 11.03
C VAL A 43 -17.34 6.46 11.55
N GLY A 44 -17.47 7.43 10.64
CA GLY A 44 -17.59 8.85 11.00
C GLY A 44 -18.88 9.18 11.76
N PHE A 45 -20.00 8.56 11.40
CA PHE A 45 -21.28 8.78 12.06
C PHE A 45 -21.50 7.89 13.30
N ALA A 46 -20.93 6.69 13.33
CA ALA A 46 -21.15 5.74 14.42
C ALA A 46 -20.10 5.82 15.55
N ILE A 47 -18.87 6.27 15.25
CA ILE A 47 -17.78 6.39 16.21
C ILE A 47 -17.43 7.86 16.39
N ASP A 48 -16.60 8.39 15.50
CA ASP A 48 -16.23 9.80 15.46
C ASP A 48 -15.47 10.13 14.15
N TRP A 49 -15.36 11.42 13.86
CA TRP A 49 -14.75 11.90 12.61
C TRP A 49 -13.21 11.78 12.59
N TYR A 50 -12.52 11.85 13.72
CA TYR A 50 -11.09 11.58 13.83
C TYR A 50 -10.77 10.11 13.50
N THR A 51 -11.60 9.16 13.93
CA THR A 51 -11.44 7.75 13.53
C THR A 51 -11.65 7.57 12.03
N ALA A 52 -12.65 8.23 11.45
CA ALA A 52 -12.92 8.18 10.01
C ALA A 52 -11.77 8.77 9.18
N ILE A 53 -11.21 9.92 9.60
CA ILE A 53 -10.05 10.53 8.94
C ILE A 53 -8.84 9.59 9.04
N GLY A 54 -8.58 9.02 10.22
CA GLY A 54 -7.53 8.03 10.42
C GLY A 54 -7.70 6.83 9.47
N PHE A 55 -8.91 6.29 9.37
CA PHE A 55 -9.26 5.22 8.43
C PHE A 55 -8.95 5.57 6.98
N VAL A 56 -9.32 6.77 6.52
CA VAL A 56 -9.02 7.19 5.15
C VAL A 56 -7.51 7.32 4.93
N ILE A 57 -6.76 7.90 5.87
CA ILE A 57 -5.30 8.04 5.78
C ILE A 57 -4.64 6.65 5.69
N GLY A 58 -5.00 5.74 6.60
CA GLY A 58 -4.47 4.38 6.62
C GLY A 58 -4.79 3.60 5.35
N GLY A 59 -6.02 3.74 4.84
CA GLY A 59 -6.44 3.14 3.58
C GLY A 59 -5.67 3.69 2.37
N VAL A 60 -5.52 5.01 2.27
CA VAL A 60 -4.79 5.65 1.17
C VAL A 60 -3.31 5.25 1.18
N LEU A 61 -2.66 5.25 2.36
CA LEU A 61 -1.25 4.86 2.49
C LEU A 61 -1.03 3.38 2.17
N SER A 62 -1.90 2.49 2.66
CA SER A 62 -1.86 1.06 2.34
C SER A 62 -2.09 0.82 0.84
N GLY A 63 -3.06 1.52 0.26
CA GLY A 63 -3.34 1.50 -1.18
C GLY A 63 -2.12 1.95 -2.00
N ALA A 64 -1.53 3.09 -1.65
CA ALA A 64 -0.33 3.60 -2.31
C ALA A 64 0.85 2.61 -2.21
N ALA A 65 1.07 2.01 -1.03
CA ALA A 65 2.09 0.98 -0.84
C ALA A 65 1.89 -0.21 -1.80
N GLY A 66 0.66 -0.72 -1.91
CA GLY A 66 0.32 -1.84 -2.78
C GLY A 66 0.50 -1.51 -4.28
N PHE A 67 0.07 -0.32 -4.70
CA PHE A 67 0.16 0.11 -6.09
C PHE A 67 1.62 0.31 -6.55
N VAL A 68 2.41 1.00 -5.73
CA VAL A 68 3.84 1.20 -5.98
C VAL A 68 4.56 -0.15 -5.93
N GLY A 69 4.23 -0.99 -4.95
CA GLY A 69 4.79 -2.32 -4.80
C GLY A 69 4.60 -3.19 -6.04
N MET A 70 3.37 -3.26 -6.57
CA MET A 70 3.11 -4.03 -7.78
C MET A 70 3.82 -3.46 -9.01
N THR A 71 3.83 -2.13 -9.17
CA THR A 71 4.53 -1.47 -10.29
C THR A 71 6.04 -1.76 -10.28
N VAL A 72 6.65 -1.75 -9.09
CA VAL A 72 8.07 -2.10 -8.93
C VAL A 72 8.29 -3.58 -9.23
N SER A 73 7.47 -4.47 -8.68
CA SER A 73 7.59 -5.92 -8.89
C SER A 73 7.50 -6.30 -10.38
N VAL A 74 6.52 -5.79 -11.12
CA VAL A 74 6.37 -6.11 -12.54
C VAL A 74 7.58 -5.64 -13.37
N ARG A 75 8.14 -4.46 -13.05
CA ARG A 75 9.35 -3.94 -13.72
C ARG A 75 10.62 -4.71 -13.32
N VAL A 76 10.67 -5.28 -12.12
CA VAL A 76 11.82 -6.05 -11.65
C VAL A 76 11.85 -7.44 -12.29
N ASN A 77 10.70 -8.04 -12.62
CA ASN A 77 10.62 -9.39 -13.19
C ASN A 77 11.50 -9.56 -14.44
N VAL A 78 11.39 -8.67 -15.43
CA VAL A 78 12.18 -8.74 -16.67
C VAL A 78 13.67 -8.55 -16.42
N ARG A 79 14.03 -7.67 -15.47
CA ARG A 79 15.42 -7.38 -15.10
C ARG A 79 16.06 -8.52 -14.32
N THR A 80 15.29 -9.19 -13.47
CA THR A 80 15.73 -10.40 -12.77
C THR A 80 16.01 -11.52 -13.75
N ALA A 81 15.13 -11.73 -14.74
CA ALA A 81 15.34 -12.72 -15.79
C ALA A 81 16.59 -12.42 -16.64
N GLU A 82 16.80 -11.15 -17.02
CA GLU A 82 18.00 -10.75 -17.76
C GLU A 82 19.27 -10.89 -16.90
N ALA A 83 19.21 -10.51 -15.62
CA ALA A 83 20.33 -10.67 -14.69
C ALA A 83 20.67 -12.14 -14.44
N ALA A 84 19.68 -13.05 -14.48
CA ALA A 84 19.89 -14.48 -14.33
C ALA A 84 20.73 -15.08 -15.47
N LYS A 85 20.75 -14.48 -16.67
CA LYS A 85 21.66 -14.87 -17.76
C LYS A 85 23.14 -14.72 -17.37
N LYS A 86 23.45 -13.83 -16.42
CA LYS A 86 24.81 -13.60 -15.88
C LYS A 86 25.12 -14.45 -14.64
N GLY A 87 24.20 -15.33 -14.24
CA GLY A 87 24.33 -16.23 -13.10
C GLY A 87 23.27 -16.02 -12.02
N LEU A 88 23.05 -17.06 -11.22
CA LEU A 88 22.02 -17.11 -10.18
C LEU A 88 22.18 -16.00 -9.14
N ALA A 89 23.42 -15.69 -8.73
CA ALA A 89 23.70 -14.66 -7.75
C ALA A 89 23.27 -13.25 -8.22
N ALA A 90 23.45 -12.95 -9.51
CA ALA A 90 23.05 -11.68 -10.10
C ALA A 90 21.52 -11.55 -10.21
N GLY A 91 20.84 -12.63 -10.59
CA GLY A 91 19.38 -12.72 -10.57
C GLY A 91 18.81 -12.51 -9.16
N LEU A 92 19.33 -13.25 -8.18
CA LEU A 92 18.88 -13.16 -6.78
C LEU A 92 19.08 -11.76 -6.19
N SER A 93 20.24 -11.14 -6.42
CA SER A 93 20.51 -9.76 -5.97
C SER A 93 19.49 -8.76 -6.53
N THR A 94 19.12 -8.91 -7.80
CA THR A 94 18.13 -8.04 -8.46
C THR A 94 16.72 -8.25 -7.90
N ALA A 95 16.31 -9.51 -7.72
CA ALA A 95 15.03 -9.87 -7.12
C ALA A 95 14.92 -9.37 -5.68
N PHE A 96 15.96 -9.57 -4.87
CA PHE A 96 16.00 -9.14 -3.47
C PHE A 96 15.91 -7.62 -3.35
N ARG A 97 16.64 -6.87 -4.19
CA ARG A 97 16.54 -5.39 -4.22
C ARG A 97 15.13 -4.93 -4.60
N GLY A 98 14.48 -5.60 -5.56
CA GLY A 98 13.09 -5.32 -5.90
C GLY A 98 12.14 -5.52 -4.74
N GLY A 99 12.25 -6.66 -4.04
CA GLY A 99 11.46 -6.96 -2.85
C GLY A 99 11.73 -6.00 -1.70
N ALA A 100 12.99 -5.66 -1.43
CA ALA A 100 13.39 -4.75 -0.37
C ALA A 100 12.75 -3.35 -0.52
N VAL A 101 12.64 -2.82 -1.74
CA VAL A 101 11.96 -1.54 -2.00
C VAL A 101 10.50 -1.61 -1.57
N THR A 102 9.79 -2.68 -1.92
CA THR A 102 8.38 -2.84 -1.54
C THR A 102 8.22 -2.99 -0.02
N GLY A 103 9.10 -3.74 0.65
CA GLY A 103 9.07 -3.91 2.10
C GLY A 103 9.36 -2.62 2.86
N LEU A 104 10.40 -1.88 2.45
CA LEU A 104 10.74 -0.59 3.06
C LEU A 104 9.64 0.46 2.87
N LEU A 105 8.96 0.47 1.71
CA LEU A 105 7.82 1.36 1.47
C LEU A 105 6.63 1.05 2.39
N VAL A 106 6.31 -0.23 2.58
CA VAL A 106 5.21 -0.65 3.47
C VAL A 106 5.50 -0.20 4.91
N VAL A 107 6.70 -0.47 5.42
CA VAL A 107 7.10 -0.05 6.77
C VAL A 107 7.13 1.47 6.88
N GLY A 108 7.70 2.16 5.88
CA GLY A 108 7.80 3.61 5.84
C GLY A 108 6.44 4.30 5.84
N PHE A 109 5.50 3.86 5.01
CA PHE A 109 4.14 4.41 4.98
C PHE A 109 3.33 4.04 6.23
N GLY A 110 3.54 2.86 6.81
CA GLY A 110 2.92 2.50 8.09
C GLY A 110 3.36 3.44 9.22
N LEU A 111 4.67 3.64 9.37
CA LEU A 111 5.21 4.55 10.38
C LEU A 111 4.82 6.01 10.12
N LEU A 112 4.88 6.46 8.87
CA LEU A 112 4.47 7.81 8.47
C LEU A 112 2.98 8.05 8.76
N GLY A 113 2.13 7.06 8.47
CA GLY A 113 0.69 7.16 8.75
C GLY A 113 0.40 7.29 10.23
N VAL A 114 0.99 6.43 11.06
CA VAL A 114 0.74 6.43 12.52
C VAL A 114 1.38 7.66 13.17
N ALA A 115 2.67 7.90 12.95
CA ALA A 115 3.39 9.01 13.57
C ALA A 115 2.92 10.37 13.04
N GLY A 116 2.66 10.46 11.73
CA GLY A 116 2.14 11.67 11.11
C GLY A 116 0.74 12.00 11.59
N TYR A 117 -0.16 11.01 11.68
CA TYR A 117 -1.51 11.25 12.17
C TYR A 117 -1.54 11.59 13.66
N TYR A 118 -0.71 10.92 14.47
CA TYR A 118 -0.50 11.29 15.87
C TYR A 118 -0.05 12.75 16.01
N ALA A 119 0.98 13.15 15.24
CA ALA A 119 1.51 14.51 15.29
C ALA A 119 0.47 15.56 14.84
N ILE A 120 -0.40 15.23 13.88
CA ILE A 120 -1.50 16.12 13.46
C ILE A 120 -2.50 16.28 14.61
N LEU A 121 -2.92 15.19 15.25
CA LEU A 121 -3.88 15.23 16.35
C LEU A 121 -3.34 16.00 17.56
N THR A 122 -2.06 15.84 17.90
CA THR A 122 -1.49 16.53 19.07
C THR A 122 -1.07 17.97 18.81
N ASN A 123 -0.56 18.31 17.62
CA ASN A 123 0.01 19.66 17.37
C ASN A 123 -0.90 20.59 16.56
N LEU A 124 -1.80 20.07 15.72
CA LEU A 124 -2.69 20.90 14.90
C LEU A 124 -4.10 20.96 15.46
N VAL A 125 -4.56 19.90 16.13
CA VAL A 125 -5.89 19.83 16.75
C VAL A 125 -5.84 20.20 18.24
N ASP A 126 -4.64 20.41 18.81
CA ASP A 126 -4.40 20.74 20.23
C ASP A 126 -5.11 19.78 21.20
N LEU A 127 -5.18 18.49 20.84
CA LEU A 127 -5.69 17.45 21.73
C LEU A 127 -4.65 17.17 22.82
N ASP A 128 -5.03 17.37 24.08
CA ASP A 128 -4.13 17.25 25.21
C ASP A 128 -4.19 15.84 25.81
N LEU A 129 -3.03 15.19 25.97
CA LEU A 129 -2.96 13.87 26.60
C LEU A 129 -3.38 13.88 28.08
N ALA A 130 -3.43 15.06 28.71
CA ALA A 130 -3.87 15.22 30.09
C ALA A 130 -5.40 15.07 30.27
N LYS A 131 -6.19 15.19 29.20
CA LYS A 131 -7.66 15.02 29.26
C LYS A 131 -8.05 13.63 28.78
N GLU A 132 -8.81 12.89 29.59
CA GLU A 132 -9.25 11.53 29.23
C GLU A 132 -10.05 11.49 27.93
N THR A 133 -10.90 12.49 27.68
CA THR A 133 -11.70 12.59 26.45
C THR A 133 -10.83 12.76 25.19
N ASP A 134 -9.80 13.60 25.28
CA ASP A 134 -8.90 13.88 24.15
C ASP A 134 -7.99 12.68 23.86
N LEU A 135 -7.55 11.98 24.92
CA LEU A 135 -6.81 10.73 24.82
C LEU A 135 -7.61 9.64 24.10
N GLU A 136 -8.92 9.55 24.34
CA GLU A 136 -9.80 8.60 23.68
C GLU A 136 -9.91 8.89 22.18
N HIS A 137 -10.07 10.16 21.79
CA HIS A 137 -10.07 10.57 20.38
C HIS A 137 -8.75 10.25 19.67
N ILE A 138 -7.60 10.44 20.33
CA ILE A 138 -6.29 10.08 19.77
C ILE A 138 -6.20 8.57 19.55
N LYS A 139 -6.57 7.77 20.56
CA LYS A 139 -6.54 6.29 20.47
C LYS A 139 -7.44 5.79 19.35
N ASN A 140 -8.68 6.25 19.30
CA ASN A 140 -9.65 5.85 18.30
C ASN A 140 -9.19 6.28 16.89
N GLY A 141 -8.62 7.48 16.75
CA GLY A 141 -7.96 7.94 15.53
C GLY A 141 -6.86 7.00 15.03
N LEU A 142 -5.95 6.59 15.90
CA LEU A 142 -4.86 5.66 15.55
C LEU A 142 -5.38 4.25 15.21
N ILE A 143 -6.39 3.78 15.94
CA ILE A 143 -7.10 2.53 15.61
C ILE A 143 -7.72 2.65 14.21
N GLY A 144 -8.30 3.81 13.88
CA GLY A 144 -8.80 4.14 12.55
C GLY A 144 -7.75 3.92 11.47
N VAL A 145 -6.54 4.46 11.64
CA VAL A 145 -5.41 4.26 10.70
C VAL A 145 -5.12 2.77 10.48
N GLY A 146 -5.06 1.99 11.56
CA GLY A 146 -4.87 0.54 11.47
C GLY A 146 -6.01 -0.18 10.75
N PHE A 147 -7.25 0.20 11.04
CA PHE A 147 -8.44 -0.39 10.44
C PHE A 147 -8.50 -0.12 8.93
N GLY A 148 -8.22 1.11 8.51
CA GLY A 148 -8.16 1.49 7.10
C GLY A 148 -7.09 0.72 6.33
N GLY A 149 -5.88 0.62 6.90
CA GLY A 149 -4.81 -0.16 6.30
C GLY A 149 -5.15 -1.65 6.15
N SER A 150 -5.80 -2.22 7.17
CA SER A 150 -6.25 -3.62 7.19
C SER A 150 -7.29 -3.91 6.12
N LEU A 151 -8.29 -3.03 5.93
CA LEU A 151 -9.33 -3.19 4.92
C LEU A 151 -8.71 -3.35 3.52
N ILE A 152 -7.80 -2.46 3.14
CA ILE A 152 -7.11 -2.55 1.84
C ILE A 152 -6.32 -3.86 1.74
N SER A 153 -5.58 -4.23 2.80
CA SER A 153 -4.76 -5.45 2.83
C SER A 153 -5.58 -6.72 2.60
N VAL A 154 -6.76 -6.82 3.23
CA VAL A 154 -7.67 -7.96 3.08
C VAL A 154 -8.16 -8.08 1.64
N PHE A 155 -8.69 -6.99 1.07
CA PHE A 155 -9.18 -7.02 -0.32
C PHE A 155 -8.05 -7.22 -1.33
N ALA A 156 -6.87 -6.66 -1.09
CA ALA A 156 -5.69 -6.86 -1.93
C ALA A 156 -5.27 -8.34 -1.97
N ARG A 157 -5.18 -8.99 -0.80
CA ARG A 157 -4.77 -10.40 -0.69
C ARG A 157 -5.84 -11.37 -1.18
N LEU A 158 -7.11 -11.15 -0.83
CA LEU A 158 -8.20 -12.02 -1.29
C LEU A 158 -8.46 -11.86 -2.78
N GLY A 159 -8.60 -10.63 -3.26
CA GLY A 159 -8.83 -10.37 -4.69
C GLY A 159 -7.66 -10.87 -5.54
N GLY A 160 -6.42 -10.58 -5.13
CA GLY A 160 -5.23 -11.03 -5.84
C GLY A 160 -5.05 -12.56 -5.77
N GLY A 161 -5.35 -13.15 -4.63
CA GLY A 161 -5.31 -14.59 -4.43
C GLY A 161 -6.29 -15.34 -5.32
N ILE A 162 -7.51 -14.82 -5.48
CA ILE A 162 -8.52 -15.39 -6.39
C ILE A 162 -8.13 -15.17 -7.86
N PHE A 163 -7.60 -14.01 -8.22
CA PHE A 163 -7.24 -13.73 -9.62
C PHE A 163 -6.05 -14.57 -10.11
N THR A 164 -5.11 -14.88 -9.22
CA THR A 164 -3.88 -15.61 -9.57
C THR A 164 -4.01 -17.13 -9.49
N LYS A 165 -5.15 -17.64 -9.03
CA LYS A 165 -5.43 -19.07 -8.85
C LYS A 165 -6.52 -19.52 -9.80
#